data_AF-A0A2U1Q3Q2-F1
#
_entry.id   AF-A0A2U1Q3Q2-F1
#
_cell.length_a   1.000
_cell.length_b   1.000
_cell.length_c   1.000
_cell.angle_alpha   90.00
_cell.angle_beta   90.00
_cell.angle_gamma   90.00
#
_symmetry.space_group_name_H-M   'P 1'
#
loop_
_entity.id
_entity.type
_entity.pdbx_description
1 polymer ?
#
loop_
_entity_poly.entity_id
_entity_poly.type
_entity_poly.pdbx_seq_one_letter_code
_entity_poly.pdbx_strand_id
1 'polypeptide(L)'
;MWLLIFSDTINTRRELIRHKKHDAPCKAFNLIDKGWRCDPKWADNRQKLAHAVQGFGHNTTGGKGGKIYIVTNPADTDTVNPPPGTLRHAVLQPEPLWIIFSGHMTIKLCQELIFESHKTIDGRGFHIHIAGGAGIMLQNIRNIIISNIHMYDIAPAKGGMIRSKANHVGIRGDSDGDAICIFGTSDVWIDHCSFAGSYDGLIDIVSRSTDITISNNHFVRHDKALLFGASDATPDENMRVTLAYNHFGKGLTQRLPAVRWGFVHVVNNDYTMWKSYAIGGAMGATIISQGNRYKAEHGAAKEVTHRNFAEKSEWCKWTWRSEGDLMLNGAFFVSSGNPHWAHHYKGYPLIKAEPAHKVHELTSFAGAALGCRVGLPC
;
A
#
# COMPACT_ATOMS: atom_id res chain seq x y z
N MET A 1 -5.92 -21.27 -5.45
CA MET A 1 -4.76 -20.64 -6.09
C MET A 1 -4.24 -19.44 -5.28
N TRP A 2 -5.05 -18.42 -4.98
CA TRP A 2 -4.58 -17.26 -4.19
C TRP A 2 -4.10 -17.60 -2.78
N LEU A 3 -4.74 -18.57 -2.11
CA LEU A 3 -4.26 -19.11 -0.84
C LEU A 3 -2.79 -19.52 -0.97
N LEU A 4 -2.38 -20.24 -2.02
CA LEU A 4 -0.98 -20.63 -2.24
C LEU A 4 -0.04 -19.44 -2.51
N ILE A 5 -0.55 -18.34 -3.06
CA ILE A 5 0.24 -17.12 -3.31
C ILE A 5 0.58 -16.43 -1.99
N PHE A 6 -0.36 -16.42 -1.04
CA PHE A 6 -0.25 -15.70 0.23
C PHE A 6 -0.15 -16.59 1.49
N SER A 7 -0.16 -17.93 1.35
CA SER A 7 -0.20 -18.91 2.46
C SER A 7 1.15 -19.12 3.13
N ASP A 8 2.24 -18.82 2.43
CA ASP A 8 3.59 -19.18 2.87
C ASP A 8 4.20 -18.19 3.87
N THR A 9 3.50 -17.11 4.19
CA THR A 9 4.13 -15.99 4.91
C THR A 9 3.61 -15.73 6.30
N ILE A 10 2.58 -16.44 6.76
CA ILE A 10 2.22 -16.49 8.18
C ILE A 10 1.64 -17.87 8.46
N ASN A 11 2.52 -18.84 8.74
CA ASN A 11 2.29 -20.10 9.44
C ASN A 11 0.82 -20.58 9.38
N THR A 12 0.52 -21.58 8.53
CA THR A 12 -0.76 -22.29 8.35
C THR A 12 -1.56 -22.58 9.64
N ARG A 13 -0.95 -22.51 10.82
CA ARG A 13 -1.62 -22.39 12.11
C ARG A 13 -2.53 -21.16 12.28
N ARG A 14 -2.25 -19.97 11.72
CA ARG A 14 -3.05 -18.75 11.99
C ARG A 14 -4.41 -18.73 11.29
N GLU A 15 -4.53 -19.22 10.05
CA GLU A 15 -5.86 -19.40 9.43
C GLU A 15 -6.68 -20.47 10.17
N LEU A 16 -6.04 -21.57 10.59
CA LEU A 16 -6.68 -22.63 11.39
C LEU A 16 -7.04 -22.19 12.82
N ILE A 17 -6.29 -21.25 13.43
CA ILE A 17 -6.61 -20.66 14.74
C ILE A 17 -7.71 -19.59 14.59
N ARG A 18 -7.73 -18.81 13.50
CA ARG A 18 -8.77 -17.81 13.18
C ARG A 18 -10.17 -18.43 13.03
N HIS A 19 -10.26 -19.67 12.58
CA HIS A 19 -11.53 -20.41 12.50
C HIS A 19 -11.93 -21.14 13.80
N LYS A 20 -11.05 -21.25 14.81
CA LYS A 20 -11.26 -22.15 15.97
C LYS A 20 -11.64 -21.48 17.30
N LYS A 21 -11.75 -20.16 17.40
CA LYS A 21 -12.20 -19.50 18.64
C LYS A 21 -13.10 -18.30 18.38
N HIS A 22 -14.40 -18.55 18.25
CA HIS A 22 -15.44 -17.51 18.29
C HIS A 22 -15.52 -16.78 19.65
N ASP A 23 -14.86 -17.30 20.70
CA ASP A 23 -14.88 -16.75 22.07
C ASP A 23 -13.63 -15.91 22.45
N ALA A 24 -12.66 -15.72 21.56
CA ALA A 24 -11.50 -14.87 21.87
C ALA A 24 -11.86 -13.38 21.69
N PRO A 25 -11.48 -12.49 22.63
CA PRO A 25 -11.72 -11.05 22.45
C PRO A 25 -10.98 -10.54 21.21
N CYS A 26 -11.61 -9.60 20.49
CA CYS A 26 -11.00 -8.94 19.34
C CYS A 26 -9.65 -8.32 19.71
N LYS A 27 -8.69 -8.35 18.78
CA LYS A 27 -7.35 -7.78 18.98
C LYS A 27 -7.03 -6.78 17.88
N ALA A 28 -6.59 -5.59 18.29
CA ALA A 28 -6.04 -4.55 17.43
C ALA A 28 -4.78 -3.99 18.09
N PHE A 29 -3.63 -4.15 17.45
CA PHE A 29 -2.34 -3.92 18.10
C PHE A 29 -1.73 -2.56 17.74
N ASN A 30 -1.83 -2.16 16.48
CA ASN A 30 -1.33 -0.87 16.01
C ASN A 30 -2.39 0.24 16.10
N LEU A 31 -1.96 1.49 15.97
CA LEU A 31 -2.82 2.67 16.14
C LEU A 31 -3.96 2.76 15.11
N ILE A 32 -3.72 2.30 13.89
CA ILE A 32 -4.69 2.35 12.80
C ILE A 32 -5.81 1.34 13.08
N ASP A 33 -5.47 0.07 13.30
CA ASP A 33 -6.44 -0.99 13.58
C ASP A 33 -7.27 -0.68 14.83
N LYS A 34 -6.66 -0.09 15.87
CA LYS A 34 -7.36 0.30 17.11
C LYS A 34 -8.50 1.29 16.85
N GLY A 35 -8.46 2.05 15.76
CA GLY A 35 -9.48 3.03 15.41
C GLY A 35 -10.79 2.43 14.89
N TRP A 36 -10.80 1.18 14.42
CA TRP A 36 -11.96 0.65 13.71
C TRP A 36 -12.16 -0.87 13.78
N ARG A 37 -11.09 -1.65 13.88
CA ARG A 37 -11.10 -3.09 13.61
C ARG A 37 -11.99 -3.87 14.59
N CYS A 38 -11.90 -3.51 15.87
CA CYS A 38 -12.69 -4.14 16.93
C CYS A 38 -14.11 -3.60 17.10
N ASP A 39 -14.59 -2.73 16.20
CA ASP A 39 -15.97 -2.26 16.21
C ASP A 39 -16.89 -3.34 15.59
N PRO A 40 -17.79 -3.99 16.36
CA PRO A 40 -18.69 -5.00 15.80
C PRO A 40 -19.71 -4.40 14.81
N LYS A 41 -19.88 -3.08 14.80
CA LYS A 41 -20.76 -2.34 13.90
C LYS A 41 -19.97 -1.70 12.75
N TRP A 42 -18.77 -2.18 12.43
CA TRP A 42 -17.98 -1.68 11.30
C TRP A 42 -18.76 -1.70 9.98
N ALA A 43 -19.66 -2.67 9.79
CA ALA A 43 -20.47 -2.81 8.59
C ALA A 43 -21.55 -1.73 8.47
N ASP A 44 -22.11 -1.29 9.61
CA ASP A 44 -23.09 -0.20 9.68
C ASP A 44 -22.39 1.17 9.63
N ASN A 45 -21.15 1.24 10.14
CA ASN A 45 -20.35 2.45 10.25
C ASN A 45 -19.10 2.39 9.35
N ARG A 46 -19.21 1.87 8.13
CA ARG A 46 -18.04 1.62 7.25
C ARG A 46 -17.13 2.82 7.12
N GLN A 47 -17.72 3.99 6.95
CA GLN A 47 -17.00 5.24 6.73
C GLN A 47 -16.18 5.71 7.94
N LYS A 48 -16.39 5.12 9.13
CA LYS A 48 -15.57 5.36 10.32
C LYS A 48 -14.10 5.01 10.10
N LEU A 49 -13.80 4.07 9.20
CA LEU A 49 -12.44 3.72 8.79
C LEU A 49 -11.60 4.96 8.42
N ALA A 50 -12.19 5.93 7.72
CA ALA A 50 -11.51 7.14 7.26
C ALA A 50 -11.01 8.06 8.39
N HIS A 51 -11.38 7.80 9.65
CA HIS A 51 -10.83 8.51 10.82
C HIS A 51 -9.56 7.86 11.39
N ALA A 52 -9.23 6.64 10.95
CA ALA A 52 -8.13 5.87 11.52
C ALA A 52 -6.78 6.10 10.83
N VAL A 53 -6.78 6.75 9.65
CA VAL A 53 -5.54 7.03 8.91
C VAL A 53 -4.56 7.85 9.76
N GLN A 54 -3.29 7.54 9.62
CA GLN A 54 -2.17 8.21 10.30
C GLN A 54 -1.09 8.53 9.27
N GLY A 55 -0.04 9.25 9.67
CA GLY A 55 1.08 9.56 8.77
C GLY A 55 0.78 10.71 7.81
N PHE A 56 1.55 10.81 6.74
CA PHE A 56 1.36 11.88 5.74
C PHE A 56 -0.03 11.87 5.12
N GLY A 57 -0.63 10.70 4.88
CA GLY A 57 -2.00 10.58 4.38
C GLY A 57 -3.12 10.89 5.38
N HIS A 58 -2.85 11.44 6.58
CA HIS A 58 -3.84 11.67 7.64
C HIS A 58 -5.09 12.50 7.25
N ASN A 59 -5.02 13.30 6.18
CA ASN A 59 -6.16 14.06 5.66
C ASN A 59 -7.05 13.28 4.69
N THR A 60 -6.66 12.04 4.34
CA THR A 60 -7.39 11.21 3.38
C THR A 60 -8.72 10.74 3.97
N THR A 61 -9.81 11.18 3.35
CA THR A 61 -11.18 10.83 3.70
C THR A 61 -11.85 9.91 2.68
N GLY A 62 -11.27 9.77 1.48
CA GLY A 62 -11.80 8.92 0.41
C GLY A 62 -13.20 9.35 -0.02
N GLY A 63 -14.12 8.40 -0.04
CA GLY A 63 -15.54 8.61 -0.33
C GLY A 63 -16.42 8.94 0.88
N LYS A 64 -15.84 9.27 2.04
CA LYS A 64 -16.61 9.60 3.25
C LYS A 64 -17.58 10.75 3.00
N GLY A 65 -18.81 10.64 3.53
CA GLY A 65 -19.92 11.56 3.28
C GLY A 65 -20.65 11.30 1.95
N GLY A 66 -20.04 10.50 1.07
CA GLY A 66 -20.64 10.02 -0.16
C GLY A 66 -21.62 8.86 0.06
N LYS A 67 -22.35 8.52 -1.00
CA LYS A 67 -23.26 7.36 -1.00
C LYS A 67 -22.46 6.06 -1.00
N ILE A 68 -23.06 5.02 -0.43
CA ILE A 68 -22.56 3.65 -0.63
C ILE A 68 -22.89 3.23 -2.06
N TYR A 69 -21.89 2.78 -2.81
CA TYR A 69 -22.07 2.12 -4.09
C TYR A 69 -21.74 0.64 -3.92
N ILE A 70 -22.62 -0.26 -4.37
CA ILE A 70 -22.42 -1.70 -4.26
C ILE A 70 -22.05 -2.26 -5.63
N VAL A 71 -20.82 -2.76 -5.76
CA VAL A 71 -20.38 -3.54 -6.92
C VAL A 71 -21.08 -4.90 -6.86
N THR A 72 -21.85 -5.19 -7.89
CA THR A 72 -22.63 -6.43 -8.06
C THR A 72 -22.16 -7.24 -9.27
N ASN A 73 -21.37 -6.63 -10.15
CA ASN A 73 -20.89 -7.23 -11.38
C ASN A 73 -19.35 -7.16 -11.45
N PRO A 74 -18.64 -8.30 -11.47
CA PRO A 74 -17.18 -8.31 -11.56
C PRO A 74 -16.64 -8.09 -12.98
N ALA A 75 -17.51 -7.99 -13.99
CA ALA A 75 -17.11 -7.81 -15.37
C ALA A 75 -16.43 -6.46 -15.61
N ASP A 76 -15.47 -6.46 -16.53
CA ASP A 76 -14.77 -5.27 -17.00
C ASP A 76 -14.57 -5.37 -18.52
N THR A 77 -15.67 -5.40 -19.28
CA THR A 77 -15.66 -5.67 -20.72
C THR A 77 -15.80 -4.43 -21.60
N ASP A 78 -16.28 -3.31 -21.05
CA ASP A 78 -16.44 -2.05 -21.76
C ASP A 78 -15.72 -0.93 -20.99
N THR A 79 -14.61 -0.47 -21.54
CA THR A 79 -13.77 0.60 -20.97
C THR A 79 -14.30 1.99 -21.27
N VAL A 80 -15.22 2.12 -22.22
CA VAL A 80 -15.81 3.38 -22.66
C VAL A 80 -17.15 3.62 -22.00
N ASN A 81 -18.01 2.61 -21.89
CA ASN A 81 -19.33 2.70 -21.25
C ASN A 81 -19.54 1.56 -20.24
N PRO A 82 -18.78 1.56 -19.14
CA PRO A 82 -18.88 0.49 -18.15
C PRO A 82 -20.29 0.45 -17.55
N PRO A 83 -20.92 -0.74 -17.45
CA PRO A 83 -22.29 -0.83 -16.98
C PRO A 83 -22.38 -0.52 -15.47
N PRO A 84 -23.49 0.10 -15.01
CA PRO A 84 -23.78 0.23 -13.59
C PRO A 84 -23.70 -1.11 -12.85
N GLY A 85 -23.26 -1.07 -11.60
CA GLY A 85 -22.95 -2.26 -10.79
C GLY A 85 -21.52 -2.80 -10.95
N THR A 86 -20.74 -2.31 -11.92
CA THR A 86 -19.30 -2.65 -12.04
C THR A 86 -18.41 -1.72 -11.21
N LEU A 87 -17.19 -2.19 -10.91
CA LEU A 87 -16.17 -1.38 -10.27
C LEU A 87 -15.72 -0.20 -11.15
N ARG A 88 -15.54 -0.42 -12.47
CA ARG A 88 -15.16 0.66 -13.41
C ARG A 88 -16.19 1.76 -13.47
N HIS A 89 -17.48 1.41 -13.49
CA HIS A 89 -18.53 2.42 -13.42
C HIS A 89 -18.45 3.21 -12.10
N ALA A 90 -18.25 2.54 -10.97
CA ALA A 90 -18.22 3.17 -9.65
C ALA A 90 -17.11 4.22 -9.52
N VAL A 91 -15.87 3.89 -9.94
CA VAL A 91 -14.72 4.78 -9.75
C VAL A 91 -14.76 6.01 -10.66
N LEU A 92 -15.55 5.97 -11.74
CA LEU A 92 -15.71 7.07 -12.70
C LEU A 92 -16.82 8.06 -12.34
N GLN A 93 -17.61 7.79 -11.28
CA GLN A 93 -18.65 8.73 -10.88
C GLN A 93 -18.04 10.03 -10.33
N PRO A 94 -18.61 11.20 -10.64
CA PRO A 94 -18.03 12.48 -10.22
C PRO A 94 -18.22 12.73 -8.72
N GLU A 95 -19.30 12.23 -8.12
CA GLU A 95 -19.56 12.39 -6.70
C GLU A 95 -18.65 11.51 -5.81
N PRO A 96 -18.44 11.88 -4.54
CA PRO A 96 -17.78 11.01 -3.59
C PRO A 96 -18.55 9.70 -3.41
N LEU A 97 -17.85 8.56 -3.47
CA LEU A 97 -18.45 7.24 -3.29
C LEU A 97 -17.63 6.34 -2.37
N TRP A 98 -18.33 5.69 -1.45
CA TRP A 98 -17.80 4.58 -0.67
C TRP A 98 -18.23 3.26 -1.32
N ILE A 99 -17.31 2.66 -2.07
CA ILE A 99 -17.54 1.51 -2.94
C ILE A 99 -17.31 0.23 -2.13
N ILE A 100 -18.35 -0.60 -2.03
CA ILE A 100 -18.34 -1.92 -1.41
C ILE A 100 -18.73 -2.99 -2.42
N PHE A 101 -18.72 -4.25 -2.00
CA PHE A 101 -19.01 -5.39 -2.86
C PHE A 101 -20.18 -6.20 -2.30
N SER A 102 -20.99 -6.81 -3.17
CA SER A 102 -22.12 -7.65 -2.76
C SER A 102 -21.73 -9.09 -2.39
N GLY A 103 -20.48 -9.49 -2.68
CA GLY A 103 -20.01 -10.86 -2.54
C GLY A 103 -18.51 -10.97 -2.76
N HIS A 104 -17.98 -12.19 -2.61
CA HIS A 104 -16.63 -12.51 -3.07
C HIS A 104 -16.54 -12.29 -4.59
N MET A 105 -15.50 -11.63 -5.06
CA MET A 105 -15.34 -11.31 -6.48
C MET A 105 -13.90 -11.45 -6.92
N THR A 106 -13.72 -11.93 -8.16
CA THR A 106 -12.46 -11.82 -8.90
C THR A 106 -12.73 -10.94 -10.12
N ILE A 107 -12.09 -9.78 -10.16
CA ILE A 107 -12.22 -8.76 -11.18
C ILE A 107 -10.95 -8.81 -12.03
N LYS A 108 -11.10 -9.18 -13.29
CA LYS A 108 -10.02 -9.13 -14.27
C LYS A 108 -10.19 -7.86 -15.09
N LEU A 109 -9.38 -6.85 -14.80
CA LEU A 109 -9.40 -5.59 -15.53
C LEU A 109 -8.84 -5.79 -16.94
N CYS A 110 -9.57 -5.37 -17.97
CA CYS A 110 -9.10 -5.47 -19.36
C CYS A 110 -8.11 -4.35 -19.73
N GLN A 111 -8.19 -3.21 -19.04
CA GLN A 111 -7.33 -2.03 -19.15
C GLN A 111 -7.18 -1.39 -17.77
N GLU A 112 -6.23 -0.48 -17.60
CA GLU A 112 -6.04 0.22 -16.32
C GLU A 112 -7.36 0.79 -15.79
N LEU A 113 -7.61 0.60 -14.50
CA LEU A 113 -8.75 1.18 -13.81
C LEU A 113 -8.39 2.61 -13.39
N ILE A 114 -8.95 3.59 -14.11
CA ILE A 114 -8.74 5.02 -13.87
C ILE A 114 -9.86 5.57 -12.98
N PHE A 115 -9.49 6.42 -12.03
CA PHE A 115 -10.37 6.92 -10.98
C PHE A 115 -10.71 8.40 -11.20
N GLU A 116 -11.88 8.80 -10.72
CA GLU A 116 -12.13 10.18 -10.27
C GLU A 116 -11.77 10.35 -8.79
N SER A 117 -11.67 11.60 -8.32
CA SER A 117 -11.34 11.93 -6.93
C SER A 117 -12.42 11.46 -5.94
N HIS A 118 -12.08 11.45 -4.64
CA HIS A 118 -13.02 11.19 -3.53
C HIS A 118 -13.67 9.81 -3.58
N LYS A 119 -12.84 8.77 -3.70
CA LYS A 119 -13.31 7.37 -3.73
C LYS A 119 -12.73 6.56 -2.59
N THR A 120 -13.53 5.66 -2.05
CA THR A 120 -13.05 4.57 -1.21
C THR A 120 -13.40 3.24 -1.88
N ILE A 121 -12.43 2.36 -2.09
CA ILE A 121 -12.68 0.93 -2.33
C ILE A 121 -12.52 0.22 -0.99
N ASP A 122 -13.59 -0.41 -0.51
CA ASP A 122 -13.66 -1.11 0.78
C ASP A 122 -14.06 -2.58 0.57
N GLY A 123 -13.06 -3.46 0.58
CA GLY A 123 -13.26 -4.90 0.43
C GLY A 123 -13.76 -5.62 1.70
N ARG A 124 -13.95 -4.93 2.84
CA ARG A 124 -14.32 -5.59 4.10
C ARG A 124 -15.65 -6.34 3.98
N GLY A 125 -15.65 -7.57 4.48
CA GLY A 125 -16.77 -8.51 4.44
C GLY A 125 -16.62 -9.58 3.35
N PHE A 126 -15.76 -9.35 2.36
CA PHE A 126 -15.60 -10.26 1.22
C PHE A 126 -14.13 -10.42 0.81
N HIS A 127 -13.87 -11.43 0.00
CA HIS A 127 -12.57 -11.64 -0.63
C HIS A 127 -12.65 -11.06 -2.05
N ILE A 128 -12.03 -9.89 -2.21
CA ILE A 128 -12.03 -9.15 -3.46
C ILE A 128 -10.65 -9.26 -4.07
N HIS A 129 -10.59 -9.83 -5.27
CA HIS A 129 -9.36 -10.02 -6.02
C HIS A 129 -9.41 -9.18 -7.28
N ILE A 130 -8.39 -8.34 -7.49
CA ILE A 130 -8.09 -7.72 -8.79
C ILE A 130 -6.88 -8.47 -9.34
N ALA A 131 -7.07 -9.30 -10.36
CA ALA A 131 -6.03 -10.24 -10.77
C ALA A 131 -6.11 -10.69 -12.22
N GLY A 132 -4.95 -11.08 -12.78
CA GLY A 132 -4.83 -11.69 -14.11
C GLY A 132 -5.14 -10.75 -15.27
N GLY A 133 -5.07 -9.43 -15.03
CA GLY A 133 -5.37 -8.35 -15.96
C GLY A 133 -4.59 -7.08 -15.59
N ALA A 134 -5.07 -5.92 -16.02
CA ALA A 134 -4.43 -4.63 -15.76
C ALA A 134 -4.53 -4.18 -14.29
N GLY A 135 -3.76 -3.15 -13.95
CA GLY A 135 -3.72 -2.54 -12.61
C GLY A 135 -4.61 -1.31 -12.44
N ILE A 136 -4.33 -0.54 -11.38
CA ILE A 136 -5.00 0.71 -11.03
C ILE A 136 -4.12 1.90 -11.39
N MET A 137 -4.72 2.93 -11.98
CA MET A 137 -4.07 4.20 -12.30
C MET A 137 -4.77 5.36 -11.58
N LEU A 138 -4.11 5.95 -10.59
CA LEU A 138 -4.55 7.15 -9.87
C LEU A 138 -3.83 8.37 -10.45
N GLN A 139 -4.41 8.96 -11.49
CA GLN A 139 -3.74 10.02 -12.26
C GLN A 139 -4.40 11.39 -12.07
N ASN A 140 -3.63 12.36 -11.54
CA ASN A 140 -4.04 13.76 -11.37
C ASN A 140 -5.36 13.91 -10.61
N ILE A 141 -5.50 13.14 -9.53
CA ILE A 141 -6.67 13.13 -8.65
C ILE A 141 -6.25 13.31 -7.20
N ARG A 142 -7.22 13.27 -6.28
CA ARG A 142 -6.94 13.31 -4.85
C ARG A 142 -7.96 12.54 -4.02
N ASN A 143 -7.61 12.31 -2.76
CA ASN A 143 -8.50 11.81 -1.72
C ASN A 143 -9.05 10.40 -2.04
N ILE A 144 -8.15 9.42 -2.05
CA ILE A 144 -8.46 8.03 -2.42
C ILE A 144 -8.11 7.09 -1.28
N ILE A 145 -9.04 6.20 -0.91
CA ILE A 145 -8.77 5.08 -0.01
C ILE A 145 -8.93 3.78 -0.80
N ILE A 146 -7.93 2.90 -0.74
CA ILE A 146 -8.03 1.53 -1.25
C ILE A 146 -7.75 0.60 -0.09
N SER A 147 -8.73 -0.22 0.28
CA SER A 147 -8.62 -1.06 1.46
C SER A 147 -9.22 -2.45 1.30
N ASN A 148 -8.57 -3.43 1.94
CA ASN A 148 -9.02 -4.82 2.03
C ASN A 148 -9.18 -5.54 0.68
N ILE A 149 -8.29 -5.29 -0.29
CA ILE A 149 -8.29 -5.99 -1.58
C ILE A 149 -7.00 -6.79 -1.82
N HIS A 150 -7.13 -7.89 -2.56
CA HIS A 150 -6.00 -8.65 -3.08
C HIS A 150 -5.70 -8.18 -4.51
N MET A 151 -4.43 -7.90 -4.81
CA MET A 151 -3.95 -7.53 -6.14
C MET A 151 -2.78 -8.42 -6.53
N TYR A 152 -2.92 -9.22 -7.59
CA TYR A 152 -1.85 -10.12 -8.00
C TYR A 152 -1.93 -10.58 -9.45
N ASP A 153 -0.81 -11.06 -9.99
CA ASP A 153 -0.68 -11.47 -11.40
C ASP A 153 -1.14 -10.35 -12.35
N ILE A 154 -0.72 -9.11 -12.04
CA ILE A 154 -1.04 -7.93 -12.84
C ILE A 154 -0.14 -7.89 -14.07
N ALA A 155 -0.72 -7.58 -15.22
CA ALA A 155 -0.06 -7.59 -16.51
C ALA A 155 -0.30 -6.29 -17.30
N PRO A 156 0.61 -5.94 -18.23
CA PRO A 156 0.41 -4.87 -19.20
C PRO A 156 -0.87 -5.06 -20.01
N ALA A 157 -1.56 -3.96 -20.28
CA ALA A 157 -2.67 -3.90 -21.23
C ALA A 157 -2.33 -2.98 -22.39
N LYS A 158 -2.98 -3.18 -23.54
CA LYS A 158 -2.62 -2.53 -24.81
C LYS A 158 -3.12 -1.09 -24.98
N GLY A 159 -3.72 -0.52 -23.94
CA GLY A 159 -4.39 0.76 -24.05
C GLY A 159 -5.58 0.74 -25.01
N GLY A 160 -5.92 1.90 -25.55
CA GLY A 160 -7.07 2.11 -26.42
C GLY A 160 -7.97 3.23 -25.92
N MET A 161 -9.24 3.23 -26.36
CA MET A 161 -10.24 4.18 -25.88
C MET A 161 -10.70 3.80 -24.48
N ILE A 162 -10.41 4.66 -23.50
CA ILE A 162 -10.76 4.43 -22.10
C ILE A 162 -11.45 5.68 -21.55
N ARG A 163 -12.58 5.49 -20.89
CA ARG A 163 -13.22 6.54 -20.10
C ARG A 163 -12.40 6.79 -18.85
N SER A 164 -11.98 8.04 -18.66
CA SER A 164 -11.17 8.45 -17.50
C SER A 164 -11.91 9.39 -16.55
N LYS A 165 -13.06 9.93 -16.97
CA LYS A 165 -14.00 10.73 -16.18
C LYS A 165 -15.42 10.49 -16.66
N ALA A 166 -16.43 10.90 -15.90
CA ALA A 166 -17.84 10.79 -16.30
C ALA A 166 -18.10 11.34 -17.71
N ASN A 167 -17.45 12.44 -18.08
CA ASN A 167 -17.62 13.13 -19.37
C ASN A 167 -16.41 13.06 -20.31
N HIS A 168 -15.40 12.22 -20.03
CA HIS A 168 -14.18 12.17 -20.84
C HIS A 168 -13.77 10.74 -21.20
N VAL A 169 -13.57 10.52 -22.51
CA VAL A 169 -12.98 9.33 -23.10
C VAL A 169 -11.77 9.76 -23.91
N GLY A 170 -10.63 9.09 -23.70
CA GLY A 170 -9.41 9.41 -24.43
C GLY A 170 -8.65 8.16 -24.85
N ILE A 171 -7.77 8.32 -25.84
CA ILE A 171 -6.80 7.29 -26.23
C ILE A 171 -5.73 7.21 -25.13
N ARG A 172 -5.43 6.00 -24.69
CA ARG A 172 -4.32 5.70 -23.78
C ARG A 172 -3.39 4.70 -24.41
N GLY A 173 -2.10 4.80 -24.11
CA GLY A 173 -1.08 3.84 -24.54
C GLY A 173 -1.09 2.56 -23.71
N ASP A 174 -0.13 1.69 -24.01
CA ASP A 174 0.12 0.49 -23.22
C ASP A 174 0.37 0.84 -21.74
N SER A 175 -0.11 0.00 -20.83
CA SER A 175 0.17 0.14 -19.40
C SER A 175 1.39 -0.68 -18.99
N ASP A 176 2.15 -0.18 -18.02
CA ASP A 176 3.41 -0.82 -17.60
C ASP A 176 3.19 -2.14 -16.86
N GLY A 177 2.02 -2.33 -16.25
CA GLY A 177 1.67 -3.55 -15.50
C GLY A 177 1.96 -3.46 -14.00
N ASP A 178 1.96 -2.24 -13.45
CA ASP A 178 1.97 -2.00 -12.01
C ASP A 178 0.65 -2.42 -11.36
N ALA A 179 0.68 -2.87 -10.09
CA ALA A 179 -0.59 -3.10 -9.39
C ALA A 179 -1.32 -1.77 -9.13
N ILE A 180 -0.62 -0.77 -8.59
CA ILE A 180 -1.14 0.58 -8.39
C ILE A 180 -0.08 1.60 -8.81
N CYS A 181 -0.41 2.43 -9.79
CA CYS A 181 0.39 3.62 -10.15
C CYS A 181 -0.30 4.90 -9.63
N ILE A 182 0.43 5.71 -8.87
CA ILE A 182 -0.02 6.98 -8.28
C ILE A 182 0.75 8.12 -8.93
N PHE A 183 0.11 8.80 -9.88
CA PHE A 183 0.72 9.81 -10.74
C PHE A 183 0.11 11.19 -10.48
N GLY A 184 0.91 12.15 -10.00
CA GLY A 184 0.44 13.53 -9.76
C GLY A 184 -0.76 13.63 -8.81
N THR A 185 -0.84 12.72 -7.84
CA THR A 185 -2.02 12.53 -6.98
C THR A 185 -1.68 12.80 -5.51
N SER A 186 -2.61 13.39 -4.77
CA SER A 186 -2.46 13.67 -3.34
C SER A 186 -3.49 12.98 -2.45
N ASP A 187 -3.22 12.88 -1.15
CA ASP A 187 -4.15 12.37 -0.14
C ASP A 187 -4.62 10.94 -0.48
N VAL A 188 -3.69 9.99 -0.39
CA VAL A 188 -3.97 8.58 -0.68
C VAL A 188 -3.67 7.69 0.51
N TRP A 189 -4.56 6.74 0.77
CA TRP A 189 -4.38 5.73 1.79
C TRP A 189 -4.61 4.32 1.23
N ILE A 190 -3.56 3.51 1.23
CA ILE A 190 -3.60 2.09 0.84
C ILE A 190 -3.44 1.25 2.11
N ASP A 191 -4.51 0.59 2.54
CA ASP A 191 -4.57 -0.06 3.84
C ASP A 191 -5.07 -1.50 3.76
N HIS A 192 -4.44 -2.44 4.47
CA HIS A 192 -4.88 -3.84 4.49
C HIS A 192 -5.04 -4.45 3.09
N CYS A 193 -4.17 -4.13 2.14
CA CYS A 193 -4.14 -4.78 0.83
C CYS A 193 -3.08 -5.89 0.79
N SER A 194 -3.26 -6.85 -0.11
CA SER A 194 -2.31 -7.94 -0.32
C SER A 194 -1.83 -7.95 -1.76
N PHE A 195 -0.51 -7.81 -1.95
CA PHE A 195 0.11 -7.61 -3.27
C PHE A 195 1.08 -8.75 -3.60
N ALA A 196 1.03 -9.26 -4.84
CA ALA A 196 1.98 -10.24 -5.32
C ALA A 196 2.13 -10.27 -6.84
N GLY A 197 3.35 -10.46 -7.36
CA GLY A 197 3.54 -10.92 -8.75
C GLY A 197 2.95 -10.01 -9.84
N SER A 198 3.12 -8.69 -9.74
CA SER A 198 2.91 -7.80 -10.90
C SER A 198 4.02 -7.92 -11.92
N TYR A 199 3.76 -7.47 -13.15
CA TYR A 199 4.73 -7.47 -14.24
C TYR A 199 5.86 -6.46 -14.03
N ASP A 200 5.54 -5.21 -13.65
CA ASP A 200 6.57 -4.20 -13.31
C ASP A 200 6.67 -3.96 -11.80
N GLY A 201 5.98 -2.96 -11.23
CA GLY A 201 5.96 -2.65 -9.80
C GLY A 201 4.70 -3.15 -9.07
N LEU A 202 4.75 -3.22 -7.73
CA LEU A 202 3.52 -3.39 -6.93
C LEU A 202 2.84 -2.03 -6.69
N ILE A 203 3.60 -1.04 -6.20
CA ILE A 203 3.09 0.32 -6.01
C ILE A 203 4.15 1.32 -6.47
N ASP A 204 3.77 2.15 -7.43
CA ASP A 204 4.59 3.23 -7.96
C ASP A 204 3.98 4.59 -7.58
N ILE A 205 4.80 5.47 -7.02
CA ILE A 205 4.43 6.83 -6.62
C ILE A 205 5.34 7.78 -7.38
N VAL A 206 4.79 8.52 -8.33
CA VAL A 206 5.58 9.30 -9.28
C VAL A 206 4.95 10.67 -9.56
N SER A 207 5.72 11.53 -10.24
CA SER A 207 5.22 12.79 -10.78
C SER A 207 4.64 13.70 -9.69
N ARG A 208 5.39 13.87 -8.60
CA ARG A 208 5.11 14.74 -7.45
C ARG A 208 3.89 14.36 -6.62
N SER A 209 3.44 13.11 -6.72
CA SER A 209 2.44 12.56 -5.79
C SER A 209 2.90 12.71 -4.34
N THR A 210 2.00 13.06 -3.44
CA THR A 210 2.35 13.39 -2.05
C THR A 210 1.20 13.13 -1.07
N ASP A 211 1.50 13.18 0.23
CA ASP A 211 0.54 12.97 1.31
C ASP A 211 -0.11 11.59 1.25
N ILE A 212 0.77 10.58 1.26
CA ILE A 212 0.40 9.17 1.07
C ILE A 212 0.75 8.36 2.31
N THR A 213 -0.18 7.50 2.73
CA THR A 213 0.07 6.45 3.74
C THR A 213 -0.17 5.08 3.11
N ILE A 214 0.79 4.17 3.26
CA ILE A 214 0.68 2.76 2.90
C ILE A 214 0.84 1.98 4.20
N SER A 215 -0.25 1.39 4.67
CA SER A 215 -0.29 0.73 5.97
C SER A 215 -0.92 -0.65 6.01
N ASN A 216 -0.51 -1.47 6.97
CA ASN A 216 -1.10 -2.80 7.19
C ASN A 216 -1.14 -3.70 5.94
N ASN A 217 -0.30 -3.45 4.93
CA ASN A 217 -0.31 -4.23 3.70
C ASN A 217 0.61 -5.44 3.81
N HIS A 218 0.35 -6.44 2.97
CA HIS A 218 1.17 -7.64 2.88
C HIS A 218 1.72 -7.79 1.47
N PHE A 219 3.04 -7.70 1.33
CA PHE A 219 3.75 -7.78 0.06
C PHE A 219 4.53 -9.09 -0.03
N VAL A 220 4.39 -9.81 -1.16
CA VAL A 220 5.11 -11.08 -1.40
C VAL A 220 5.45 -11.24 -2.89
N ARG A 221 6.36 -12.18 -3.21
CA ARG A 221 6.63 -12.72 -4.56
C ARG A 221 6.78 -11.64 -5.64
N HIS A 222 7.77 -10.79 -5.51
CA HIS A 222 7.99 -9.72 -6.47
C HIS A 222 9.42 -9.16 -6.42
N ASP A 223 9.97 -8.72 -7.55
CA ASP A 223 11.35 -8.20 -7.60
C ASP A 223 11.41 -6.73 -7.15
N LYS A 224 10.74 -5.84 -7.87
CA LYS A 224 10.85 -4.37 -7.76
C LYS A 224 9.60 -3.77 -7.12
N ALA A 225 9.40 -3.99 -5.82
CA ALA A 225 8.06 -3.82 -5.22
C ALA A 225 7.53 -2.38 -5.18
N LEU A 226 8.27 -1.45 -4.59
CA LEU A 226 7.79 -0.09 -4.31
C LEU A 226 8.76 0.95 -4.87
N LEU A 227 8.33 1.71 -5.88
CA LEU A 227 9.12 2.79 -6.46
C LEU A 227 8.52 4.15 -6.13
N PHE A 228 9.24 4.97 -5.36
CA PHE A 228 8.82 6.32 -4.98
C PHE A 228 9.74 7.32 -5.66
N GLY A 229 9.25 7.99 -6.70
CA GLY A 229 9.99 8.87 -7.59
C GLY A 229 10.70 8.11 -8.71
N ALA A 230 10.38 8.44 -9.96
CA ALA A 230 10.86 7.71 -11.14
C ALA A 230 11.97 8.42 -11.94
N SER A 231 12.13 9.74 -11.78
CA SER A 231 13.06 10.53 -12.59
C SER A 231 14.27 11.01 -11.79
N ASP A 232 15.45 10.89 -12.37
CA ASP A 232 16.69 11.50 -11.85
C ASP A 232 16.87 12.96 -12.32
N ALA A 233 16.04 13.42 -13.26
CA ALA A 233 16.11 14.78 -13.83
C ALA A 233 14.96 15.68 -13.39
N THR A 234 13.83 15.10 -12.98
CA THR A 234 12.63 15.83 -12.57
C THR A 234 12.40 15.62 -11.08
N PRO A 235 12.69 16.62 -10.23
CA PRO A 235 12.58 16.45 -8.79
C PRO A 235 11.14 16.23 -8.32
N ASP A 236 11.00 15.23 -7.45
CA ASP A 236 9.79 14.91 -6.68
C ASP A 236 9.94 15.35 -5.20
N GLU A 237 10.62 16.48 -4.95
CA GLU A 237 11.01 16.94 -3.59
C GLU A 237 9.84 17.14 -2.61
N ASN A 238 8.63 17.39 -3.13
CA ASN A 238 7.43 17.54 -2.31
C ASN A 238 6.75 16.20 -1.96
N MET A 239 7.23 15.07 -2.48
CA MET A 239 6.68 13.76 -2.19
C MET A 239 6.91 13.41 -0.72
N ARG A 240 5.82 13.07 -0.02
CA ARG A 240 5.83 12.64 1.38
C ARG A 240 5.03 11.36 1.53
N VAL A 241 5.68 10.30 2.01
CA VAL A 241 5.08 8.96 2.13
C VAL A 241 5.33 8.36 3.50
N THR A 242 4.30 7.76 4.11
CA THR A 242 4.44 6.94 5.32
C THR A 242 4.25 5.47 4.96
N LEU A 243 5.24 4.63 5.26
CA LEU A 243 5.14 3.18 5.27
C LEU A 243 5.00 2.70 6.72
N ALA A 244 3.84 2.18 7.10
CA ALA A 244 3.59 1.77 8.49
C ALA A 244 2.95 0.39 8.64
N TYR A 245 3.44 -0.42 9.57
CA TYR A 245 2.80 -1.70 9.93
C TYR A 245 2.65 -2.71 8.77
N ASN A 246 3.42 -2.54 7.68
CA ASN A 246 3.38 -3.48 6.56
C ASN A 246 4.20 -4.74 6.88
N HIS A 247 3.82 -5.86 6.26
CA HIS A 247 4.61 -7.08 6.24
C HIS A 247 5.22 -7.29 4.85
N PHE A 248 6.55 -7.27 4.80
CA PHE A 248 7.34 -7.58 3.61
C PHE A 248 7.84 -9.01 3.68
N GLY A 249 7.11 -9.91 3.00
CA GLY A 249 7.24 -11.35 3.11
C GLY A 249 7.94 -12.02 1.93
N LYS A 250 7.65 -13.32 1.78
CA LYS A 250 8.42 -14.29 0.97
C LYS A 250 8.51 -13.89 -0.48
N GLY A 251 9.70 -14.09 -1.05
CA GLY A 251 9.93 -13.93 -2.48
C GLY A 251 10.02 -12.47 -2.92
N LEU A 252 10.23 -11.54 -2.00
CA LEU A 252 10.64 -10.17 -2.32
C LEU A 252 12.15 -10.08 -2.58
N THR A 253 12.56 -9.27 -3.55
CA THR A 253 13.99 -9.06 -3.85
C THR A 253 14.48 -7.70 -3.36
N GLN A 254 13.82 -6.60 -3.74
CA GLN A 254 14.30 -5.23 -3.55
C GLN A 254 13.19 -4.17 -3.62
N ARG A 255 13.57 -2.90 -3.41
CA ARG A 255 12.69 -1.71 -3.45
C ARG A 255 11.55 -1.79 -2.42
N LEU A 256 11.90 -1.84 -1.14
CA LEU A 256 10.94 -1.96 -0.03
C LEU A 256 10.97 -0.74 0.95
N PRO A 257 11.13 0.52 0.51
CA PRO A 257 10.97 1.04 -0.85
C PRO A 257 12.29 1.41 -1.55
N ALA A 258 12.24 1.81 -2.82
CA ALA A 258 13.28 2.60 -3.47
C ALA A 258 12.80 4.05 -3.70
N VAL A 259 13.55 5.02 -3.19
CA VAL A 259 13.09 6.43 -3.09
C VAL A 259 14.00 7.41 -3.84
N ARG A 260 13.44 8.38 -4.54
CA ARG A 260 14.13 9.54 -5.09
C ARG A 260 13.53 10.84 -4.55
N TRP A 261 14.39 11.83 -4.25
CA TRP A 261 14.04 13.19 -3.81
C TRP A 261 13.29 13.32 -2.49
N GLY A 262 12.07 12.78 -2.41
CA GLY A 262 11.10 13.04 -1.37
C GLY A 262 11.46 12.53 0.03
N PHE A 263 10.50 12.70 0.94
CA PHE A 263 10.57 12.26 2.31
C PHE A 263 9.76 10.97 2.51
N VAL A 264 10.39 9.93 3.06
CA VAL A 264 9.70 8.70 3.43
C VAL A 264 9.93 8.36 4.90
N HIS A 265 8.82 8.25 5.63
CA HIS A 265 8.79 7.74 7.00
C HIS A 265 8.52 6.23 6.97
N VAL A 266 9.49 5.43 7.36
CA VAL A 266 9.37 3.96 7.41
C VAL A 266 9.30 3.54 8.86
N VAL A 267 8.12 3.11 9.33
CA VAL A 267 7.87 2.92 10.76
C VAL A 267 7.16 1.61 11.10
N ASN A 268 7.73 0.86 12.05
CA ASN A 268 7.16 -0.40 12.57
C ASN A 268 6.71 -1.42 11.49
N ASN A 269 7.41 -1.52 10.38
CA ASN A 269 7.22 -2.55 9.36
C ASN A 269 8.03 -3.81 9.71
N ASP A 270 7.53 -4.99 9.31
CA ASP A 270 8.21 -6.27 9.47
C ASP A 270 8.80 -6.73 8.14
N TYR A 271 10.13 -6.61 8.01
CA TYR A 271 10.90 -7.07 6.88
C TYR A 271 11.46 -8.45 7.20
N THR A 272 10.76 -9.47 6.72
CA THR A 272 11.14 -10.86 7.00
C THR A 272 11.95 -11.47 5.86
N MET A 273 11.82 -10.92 4.65
CA MET A 273 12.43 -11.48 3.46
C MET A 273 12.78 -10.36 2.46
N TRP A 274 14.05 -10.24 2.11
CA TRP A 274 14.55 -9.54 0.93
C TRP A 274 15.75 -10.34 0.40
N LYS A 275 16.15 -10.12 -0.85
CA LYS A 275 17.33 -10.77 -1.43
C LYS A 275 18.48 -9.79 -1.63
N SER A 276 18.21 -8.66 -2.30
CA SER A 276 19.23 -7.68 -2.71
C SER A 276 19.39 -6.54 -1.70
N TYR A 277 18.31 -5.85 -1.35
CA TYR A 277 18.26 -4.84 -0.28
C TYR A 277 16.81 -4.63 0.15
N ALA A 278 16.57 -4.04 1.33
CA ALA A 278 15.23 -3.63 1.72
C ALA A 278 14.97 -2.18 1.31
N ILE A 279 15.76 -1.24 1.83
CA ILE A 279 15.55 0.21 1.62
C ILE A 279 16.61 0.74 0.65
N GLY A 280 16.15 1.21 -0.50
CA GLY A 280 16.98 1.80 -1.55
C GLY A 280 16.61 3.24 -1.87
N GLY A 281 17.42 3.88 -2.70
CA GLY A 281 17.14 5.25 -3.10
C GLY A 281 18.31 5.97 -3.77
N ALA A 282 17.99 7.10 -4.37
CA ALA A 282 18.89 7.97 -5.12
C ALA A 282 18.50 9.45 -4.91
N MET A 283 19.26 10.36 -5.52
CA MET A 283 18.86 11.76 -5.74
C MET A 283 18.40 12.49 -4.47
N GLY A 284 19.19 12.41 -3.40
CA GLY A 284 18.92 13.22 -2.21
C GLY A 284 17.73 12.78 -1.34
N ALA A 285 17.12 11.62 -1.60
CA ALA A 285 15.99 11.12 -0.83
C ALA A 285 16.23 11.18 0.69
N THR A 286 15.21 11.57 1.44
CA THR A 286 15.22 11.53 2.91
C THR A 286 14.43 10.33 3.41
N ILE A 287 15.10 9.44 4.14
CA ILE A 287 14.47 8.23 4.69
C ILE A 287 14.71 8.15 6.19
N ILE A 288 13.61 8.17 6.94
CA ILE A 288 13.63 8.02 8.39
C ILE A 288 13.01 6.66 8.74
N SER A 289 13.87 5.70 9.10
CA SER A 289 13.50 4.35 9.55
C SER A 289 13.42 4.31 11.07
N GLN A 290 12.24 4.00 11.62
CA GLN A 290 12.04 3.94 13.06
C GLN A 290 11.28 2.68 13.52
N GLY A 291 11.82 1.97 14.51
CA GLY A 291 11.14 0.86 15.17
C GLY A 291 10.76 -0.31 14.25
N ASN A 292 11.36 -0.44 13.07
CA ASN A 292 11.13 -1.55 12.15
C ASN A 292 11.89 -2.80 12.61
N ARG A 293 11.48 -3.95 12.09
CA ARG A 293 12.19 -5.20 12.28
C ARG A 293 12.74 -5.69 10.94
N TYR A 294 14.07 -5.84 10.85
CA TYR A 294 14.76 -6.37 9.69
C TYR A 294 15.39 -7.71 10.02
N LYS A 295 14.87 -8.79 9.43
CA LYS A 295 15.44 -10.13 9.54
C LYS A 295 15.97 -10.56 8.17
N ALA A 296 17.28 -10.41 7.97
CA ALA A 296 17.90 -10.91 6.74
C ALA A 296 17.75 -12.43 6.67
N GLU A 297 17.40 -13.00 5.52
CA GLU A 297 17.43 -14.45 5.36
C GLU A 297 18.86 -14.96 5.12
N HIS A 298 19.01 -16.29 5.08
CA HIS A 298 20.26 -16.90 4.62
C HIS A 298 20.46 -16.59 3.12
N GLY A 299 21.65 -16.13 2.74
CA GLY A 299 21.96 -15.74 1.36
C GLY A 299 21.41 -14.36 0.93
N ALA A 300 20.63 -13.69 1.80
CA ALA A 300 20.25 -12.30 1.57
C ALA A 300 21.42 -11.34 1.87
N ALA A 301 21.44 -10.20 1.19
CA ALA A 301 22.31 -9.09 1.57
C ALA A 301 22.04 -8.66 3.01
N LYS A 302 23.11 -8.44 3.76
CA LYS A 302 23.05 -8.06 5.18
C LYS A 302 22.85 -6.56 5.36
N GLU A 303 23.36 -5.76 4.44
CA GLU A 303 23.04 -4.35 4.43
C GLU A 303 21.57 -4.16 4.02
N VAL A 304 20.77 -3.59 4.93
CA VAL A 304 19.37 -3.21 4.69
C VAL A 304 19.27 -2.14 3.60
N THR A 305 20.31 -1.31 3.54
CA THR A 305 20.40 -0.08 2.78
C THR A 305 21.09 -0.26 1.43
N HIS A 306 20.62 0.44 0.40
CA HIS A 306 21.32 0.54 -0.89
C HIS A 306 21.26 1.98 -1.44
N ARG A 307 22.38 2.55 -1.85
CA ARG A 307 22.44 3.90 -2.46
C ARG A 307 22.72 3.76 -3.94
N ASN A 308 21.78 4.17 -4.77
CA ASN A 308 21.89 4.09 -6.22
C ASN A 308 22.50 5.38 -6.77
N PHE A 309 23.32 5.24 -7.82
CA PHE A 309 23.78 6.33 -8.69
C PHE A 309 24.55 7.46 -7.98
N ALA A 310 25.18 7.18 -6.84
CA ALA A 310 25.94 8.18 -6.10
C ALA A 310 27.17 7.59 -5.43
N GLU A 311 28.28 8.32 -5.47
CA GLU A 311 29.49 8.03 -4.72
C GLU A 311 29.32 8.35 -3.23
N LYS A 312 30.17 7.79 -2.37
CA LYS A 312 30.10 8.03 -0.92
C LYS A 312 30.23 9.50 -0.53
N SER A 313 30.99 10.28 -1.28
CA SER A 313 31.13 11.74 -1.06
C SER A 313 29.82 12.50 -1.28
N GLU A 314 28.89 11.93 -2.03
CA GLU A 314 27.58 12.50 -2.32
C GLU A 314 26.52 11.93 -1.37
N TRP A 315 26.30 10.61 -1.37
CA TRP A 315 25.19 10.02 -0.63
C TRP A 315 25.33 10.17 0.89
N CYS A 316 26.56 10.38 1.41
CA CYS A 316 26.76 10.63 2.84
C CYS A 316 26.03 11.88 3.34
N LYS A 317 25.65 12.79 2.44
CA LYS A 317 24.88 14.00 2.73
C LYS A 317 23.37 13.74 2.82
N TRP A 318 22.88 12.65 2.21
CA TRP A 318 21.46 12.32 2.19
C TRP A 318 21.04 11.82 3.58
N THR A 319 19.91 12.32 4.08
CA THR A 319 19.45 12.02 5.45
C THR A 319 18.75 10.67 5.50
N TRP A 320 19.51 9.64 5.84
CA TRP A 320 19.01 8.27 6.01
C TRP A 320 19.32 7.82 7.43
N ARG A 321 18.28 7.70 8.24
CA ARG A 321 18.40 7.49 9.69
C ARG A 321 17.69 6.20 10.10
N SER A 322 18.31 5.46 11.01
CA SER A 322 17.73 4.28 11.65
C SER A 322 17.69 4.51 13.15
N GLU A 323 16.50 4.42 13.75
CA GLU A 323 16.27 4.71 15.16
C GLU A 323 15.36 3.66 15.81
N GLY A 324 15.87 2.92 16.79
CA GLY A 324 15.10 1.89 17.48
C GLY A 324 14.72 0.67 16.62
N ASP A 325 15.31 0.53 15.43
CA ASP A 325 15.12 -0.63 14.56
C ASP A 325 15.77 -1.89 15.17
N LEU A 326 15.13 -3.04 14.99
CA LEU A 326 15.66 -4.35 15.37
C LEU A 326 16.28 -5.04 14.16
N MET A 327 17.59 -5.26 14.21
CA MET A 327 18.35 -5.95 13.18
C MET A 327 18.63 -7.40 13.58
N LEU A 328 18.28 -8.36 12.72
CA LEU A 328 18.39 -9.79 12.98
C LEU A 328 19.15 -10.50 11.87
N ASN A 329 19.82 -11.60 12.22
CA ASN A 329 20.59 -12.46 11.31
C ASN A 329 21.65 -11.69 10.50
N GLY A 330 22.39 -10.82 11.19
CA GLY A 330 23.47 -10.02 10.61
C GLY A 330 23.00 -8.80 9.82
N ALA A 331 21.70 -8.51 9.76
CA ALA A 331 21.21 -7.28 9.14
C ALA A 331 21.86 -6.05 9.78
N PHE A 332 22.10 -5.00 9.00
CA PHE A 332 22.55 -3.70 9.51
C PHE A 332 22.11 -2.56 8.58
N PHE A 333 22.02 -1.35 9.11
CA PHE A 333 21.64 -0.15 8.37
C PHE A 333 22.80 0.85 8.38
N VAL A 334 23.21 1.34 7.21
CA VAL A 334 24.22 2.40 7.09
C VAL A 334 23.53 3.76 7.08
N SER A 335 23.60 4.46 8.22
CA SER A 335 23.03 5.81 8.35
C SER A 335 23.93 6.90 7.76
N SER A 336 23.31 8.00 7.32
CA SER A 336 23.97 9.16 6.72
C SER A 336 23.20 10.46 6.96
N GLY A 337 23.77 11.58 6.52
CA GLY A 337 23.14 12.90 6.56
C GLY A 337 22.89 13.43 7.98
N ASN A 338 21.84 14.23 8.13
CA ASN A 338 21.62 15.03 9.33
C ASN A 338 21.18 14.17 10.54
N PRO A 339 21.99 14.06 11.61
CA PRO A 339 21.57 13.34 12.83
C PRO A 339 20.49 14.07 13.63
N HIS A 340 20.30 15.39 13.42
CA HIS A 340 19.28 16.23 14.05
C HIS A 340 18.08 16.48 13.11
N TRP A 341 17.81 15.55 12.20
CA TRP A 341 16.74 15.64 11.21
C TRP A 341 15.39 16.07 11.80
N ALA A 342 15.05 15.60 13.01
CA ALA A 342 13.77 15.86 13.66
C ALA A 342 13.45 17.34 13.84
N HIS A 343 14.47 18.20 14.01
CA HIS A 343 14.27 19.66 14.09
C HIS A 343 13.76 20.22 12.75
N HIS A 344 14.29 19.73 11.62
CA HIS A 344 13.95 20.21 10.28
C HIS A 344 12.54 19.81 9.87
N TYR A 345 12.05 18.66 10.35
CA TYR A 345 10.72 18.12 10.02
C TYR A 345 9.73 18.26 11.19
N LYS A 346 9.99 19.21 12.10
CA LYS A 346 9.09 19.50 13.22
C LYS A 346 7.69 19.88 12.70
N GLY A 347 6.66 19.25 13.24
CA GLY A 347 5.27 19.48 12.85
C GLY A 347 4.77 18.58 11.71
N TYR A 348 5.63 17.78 11.10
CA TYR A 348 5.18 16.75 10.16
C TYR A 348 4.34 15.69 10.91
N PRO A 349 3.29 15.13 10.29
CA PRO A 349 2.37 14.17 10.91
C PRO A 349 2.99 12.76 10.98
N LEU A 350 4.20 12.66 11.55
CA LEU A 350 4.91 11.39 11.66
C LEU A 350 4.25 10.50 12.71
N ILE A 351 4.16 9.20 12.43
CA ILE A 351 3.67 8.21 13.39
C ILE A 351 4.76 8.00 14.45
N LYS A 352 4.39 8.04 15.73
CA LYS A 352 5.35 7.71 16.78
C LYS A 352 5.70 6.22 16.71
N ALA A 353 7.00 5.92 16.59
CA ALA A 353 7.47 4.54 16.56
C ALA A 353 7.26 3.81 17.90
N GLU A 354 6.71 2.61 17.84
CA GLU A 354 6.70 1.64 18.94
C GLU A 354 8.02 0.84 18.96
N PRO A 355 8.37 0.19 20.09
CA PRO A 355 9.57 -0.65 20.17
C PRO A 355 9.56 -1.79 19.12
N ALA A 356 10.67 -1.97 18.40
CA ALA A 356 10.76 -2.91 17.29
C ALA A 356 10.50 -4.39 17.66
N HIS A 357 10.66 -4.78 18.93
CA HIS A 357 10.31 -6.14 19.37
C HIS A 357 8.79 -6.42 19.31
N LYS A 358 7.94 -5.37 19.30
CA LYS A 358 6.48 -5.50 19.14
C LYS A 358 6.04 -5.62 17.70
N VAL A 359 6.91 -5.39 16.71
CA VAL A 359 6.55 -5.34 15.29
C VAL A 359 5.79 -6.59 14.84
N HIS A 360 6.20 -7.77 15.29
CA HIS A 360 5.50 -9.02 14.95
C HIS A 360 4.03 -9.05 15.38
N GLU A 361 3.70 -8.40 16.49
CA GLU A 361 2.33 -8.23 16.99
C GLU A 361 1.62 -7.10 16.23
N LEU A 362 2.29 -5.95 16.04
CA LEU A 362 1.76 -4.79 15.32
C LEU A 362 1.35 -5.10 13.87
N THR A 363 2.06 -6.00 13.20
CA THR A 363 1.82 -6.40 11.80
C THR A 363 1.11 -7.76 11.68
N SER A 364 0.66 -8.35 12.78
CA SER A 364 0.09 -9.71 12.81
C SER A 364 -1.17 -9.89 11.96
N PHE A 365 -1.80 -8.79 11.57
CA PHE A 365 -2.98 -8.74 10.73
C PHE A 365 -2.79 -8.00 9.40
N ALA A 366 -1.55 -7.79 8.98
CA ALA A 366 -1.27 -7.21 7.68
C ALA A 366 -1.91 -8.03 6.53
N GLY A 367 -2.41 -7.33 5.51
CA GLY A 367 -3.07 -7.90 4.33
C GLY A 367 -4.59 -7.84 4.35
N ALA A 368 -5.19 -8.25 3.23
CA ALA A 368 -6.63 -8.13 2.95
C ALA A 368 -7.50 -9.18 3.64
N ALA A 369 -6.92 -10.34 3.96
CA ALA A 369 -7.62 -11.45 4.61
C ALA A 369 -7.80 -11.21 6.11
N LEU A 370 -8.64 -10.23 6.48
CA LEU A 370 -9.02 -9.98 7.88
C LEU A 370 -10.13 -10.91 8.39
N GLY A 371 -10.96 -11.45 7.47
CA GLY A 371 -12.07 -12.31 7.86
C GLY A 371 -13.24 -11.56 8.53
N CYS A 372 -13.36 -10.25 8.28
CA CYS A 372 -14.47 -9.41 8.71
C CYS A 372 -15.83 -10.07 8.41
N ARG A 373 -16.71 -10.14 9.42
CA ARG A 373 -18.09 -10.61 9.29
C ARG A 373 -19.06 -9.57 9.84
N VAL A 374 -20.19 -9.38 9.17
CA VAL A 374 -21.22 -8.43 9.61
C VAL A 374 -21.70 -8.81 11.02
N GLY A 375 -21.81 -7.82 11.90
CA GLY A 375 -22.22 -8.01 13.30
C GLY A 375 -21.12 -8.54 14.23
N LEU A 376 -19.91 -8.80 13.71
CA LEU A 376 -18.75 -9.21 14.49
C LEU A 376 -17.59 -8.24 14.25
N PRO A 377 -16.66 -8.11 15.21
CA PRO A 377 -15.38 -7.45 14.96
C PRO A 377 -14.64 -8.01 13.74
N CYS A 378 -13.88 -7.15 13.06
CA CYS A 378 -12.79 -7.54 12.18
C CYS A 378 -11.54 -7.86 13.02
#